data_AF-A0A1M3MDE0-F1
#
_entry.id   AF-A0A1M3MDE0-F1
#
_cell.length_a   1.000
_cell.length_b   1.000
_cell.length_c   1.000
_cell.angle_alpha   90.00
_cell.angle_beta   90.00
_cell.angle_gamma   90.00
#
_symmetry.space_group_name_H-M   'P 1'
#
loop_
_entity.id
_entity.type
_entity.pdbx_description
1 polymer ?
#
loop_
_entity_poly.entity_id
_entity_poly.type
_entity_poly.pdbx_seq_one_letter_code
_entity_poly.pdbx_strand_id
1 'polypeptide(L)'
;MRDALPNASFIGFTGTPIENTDKTTQAVFGDYIDVYDIQQAVEDGATVRIFYENRLAKITLKEEEEEEEKPRVDAEFEELTEGEETTSSQQLKAKWARLEAIVGNEHRLQLIAADIVNHFEQRNEILDGKGMIVCMSRRIC
;
A
#
# COMPACT_ATOMS: atom_id res chain seq x y z
N MET A 1 -8.54 -9.52 27.14
CA MET A 1 -8.48 -10.94 26.70
C MET A 1 -7.69 -11.79 27.68
N ARG A 2 -6.44 -11.42 28.00
CA ARG A 2 -5.64 -12.10 29.03
C ARG A 2 -6.32 -12.08 30.42
N ASP A 3 -6.94 -10.97 30.79
CA ASP A 3 -7.69 -10.87 32.06
C ASP A 3 -8.98 -11.72 32.08
N ALA A 4 -9.57 -11.94 30.91
CA ALA A 4 -10.82 -12.68 30.78
C ALA A 4 -10.60 -14.21 30.69
N LEU A 5 -9.41 -14.64 30.28
CA LEU A 5 -9.05 -16.06 30.08
C LEU A 5 -7.65 -16.32 30.67
N PRO A 6 -7.50 -16.29 32.01
CA PRO A 6 -6.19 -16.32 32.64
C PRO A 6 -5.43 -17.65 32.48
N ASN A 7 -6.15 -18.75 32.25
CA ASN A 7 -5.56 -20.09 32.11
C ASN A 7 -5.46 -20.57 30.65
N ALA A 8 -5.76 -19.71 29.68
CA ALA A 8 -5.69 -20.07 28.27
C ALA A 8 -4.26 -19.96 27.73
N SER A 9 -3.92 -20.87 26.82
CA SER A 9 -2.71 -20.74 25.98
C SER A 9 -3.01 -19.86 24.78
N PHE A 10 -2.07 -18.97 24.42
CA PHE A 10 -2.21 -18.05 23.29
C PHE A 10 -1.17 -18.40 22.23
N ILE A 11 -1.63 -18.81 21.04
CA ILE A 11 -0.79 -19.15 19.90
C ILE A 11 -1.14 -18.21 18.75
N GLY A 12 -0.14 -17.56 18.16
CA GLY A 12 -0.29 -16.67 17.02
C GLY A 12 0.48 -17.20 15.82
N PHE A 13 -0.15 -17.17 14.65
CA PHE A 13 0.51 -17.43 13.36
C PHE A 13 0.59 -16.12 12.59
N THR A 14 1.78 -15.78 12.09
CA THR A 14 1.97 -14.58 11.26
C THR A 14 3.01 -14.85 10.19
N GLY A 15 2.76 -14.40 8.97
CA GLY A 15 3.76 -14.39 7.89
C GLY A 15 4.62 -13.11 7.88
N THR A 16 4.22 -12.10 8.65
CA THR A 16 4.92 -10.80 8.75
C THR A 16 4.95 -10.37 10.22
N PRO A 17 5.89 -10.88 11.02
CA PRO A 17 6.02 -10.47 12.41
C PRO A 17 6.33 -8.96 12.51
N ILE A 18 5.84 -8.31 13.55
CA ILE A 18 6.05 -6.88 13.78
C ILE A 18 7.23 -6.71 14.74
N GLU A 19 8.19 -5.91 14.33
CA GLU A 19 9.36 -5.50 15.13
C GLU A 19 9.42 -3.96 15.20
N ASN A 20 8.44 -3.36 15.87
CA ASN A 20 8.43 -1.92 16.13
C ASN A 20 8.82 -1.64 17.58
N THR A 21 9.39 -0.45 17.84
CA THR A 21 9.85 0.00 19.17
C THR A 21 8.76 -0.12 20.24
N ASP A 22 7.50 0.12 19.88
CA ASP A 22 6.37 0.15 20.83
C ASP A 22 5.58 -1.17 20.88
N LYS A 23 5.70 -2.04 19.87
CA LYS A 23 4.92 -3.28 19.74
C LYS A 23 5.76 -4.33 19.01
N THR A 24 6.14 -5.38 19.71
CA THR A 24 6.77 -6.56 19.13
C THR A 24 5.86 -7.77 19.28
N THR A 25 5.74 -8.57 18.21
CA THR A 25 4.97 -9.83 18.20
C THR A 25 5.44 -10.75 19.33
N GLN A 26 6.74 -10.80 19.61
CA GLN A 26 7.31 -11.65 20.66
C GLN A 26 6.93 -11.19 22.08
N ALA A 27 6.84 -9.88 22.36
CA ALA A 27 6.36 -9.44 23.67
C ALA A 27 4.91 -9.83 23.94
N VAL A 28 4.12 -10.04 22.88
CA VAL A 28 2.71 -10.44 23.00
C VAL A 28 2.55 -11.96 23.06
N PHE A 29 3.33 -12.73 22.30
CA PHE A 29 3.12 -14.19 22.13
C PHE A 29 4.24 -15.06 22.69
N GLY A 30 5.36 -14.48 23.11
CA GLY A 30 6.56 -15.20 23.52
C GLY A 30 7.47 -15.53 22.34
N ASP A 31 8.37 -16.48 22.55
CA ASP A 31 9.34 -16.91 21.55
C ASP A 31 8.66 -17.67 20.40
N TYR A 32 9.32 -17.70 19.25
CA TYR A 32 8.87 -18.50 18.12
C TYR A 32 8.93 -19.99 18.49
N ILE A 33 7.82 -20.69 18.29
CA ILE A 33 7.75 -22.15 18.39
C ILE A 33 8.44 -22.78 17.17
N ASP A 34 8.20 -22.20 15.98
CA ASP A 34 8.77 -22.61 14.70
C ASP A 34 8.73 -21.43 13.72
N VAL A 35 9.62 -21.42 12.74
CA VAL A 35 9.66 -20.41 11.67
C VAL A 35 9.79 -21.12 10.33
N TYR A 36 8.81 -20.89 9.47
CA TYR A 36 8.80 -21.36 8.10
C TYR A 36 8.78 -20.13 7.17
N ASP A 37 9.92 -19.83 6.58
CA ASP A 37 10.08 -18.64 5.76
C ASP A 37 9.67 -18.87 4.29
N ILE A 38 9.57 -17.77 3.54
CA ILE A 38 9.17 -17.81 2.14
C ILE A 38 10.22 -18.48 1.25
N GLN A 39 11.50 -18.51 1.66
CA GLN A 39 12.55 -19.17 0.89
C GLN A 39 12.38 -20.68 0.97
N GLN A 40 12.22 -21.23 2.17
CA GLN A 40 11.93 -22.64 2.40
C GLN A 40 10.68 -23.08 1.65
N ALA A 41 9.62 -22.26 1.67
CA ALA A 41 8.38 -22.50 0.94
C ALA A 41 8.53 -22.51 -0.59
N VAL A 42 9.56 -21.85 -1.12
CA VAL A 42 9.87 -21.90 -2.56
C VAL A 42 10.73 -23.13 -2.89
N GLU A 43 11.65 -23.51 -2.00
CA GLU A 43 12.58 -24.63 -2.19
C GLU A 43 11.86 -26.00 -2.14
N ASP A 44 10.88 -26.16 -1.26
CA ASP A 44 10.08 -27.37 -1.14
C ASP A 44 8.89 -27.44 -2.12
N GLY A 45 8.64 -26.35 -2.85
CA GLY A 45 7.57 -26.24 -3.84
C GLY A 45 6.18 -25.97 -3.27
N ALA A 46 6.06 -25.60 -1.98
CA ALA A 46 4.78 -25.18 -1.39
C ALA A 46 4.26 -23.86 -1.98
N THR A 47 5.14 -23.00 -2.47
CA THR A 47 4.83 -21.71 -3.12
C THR A 47 5.56 -21.56 -4.45
N VAL A 48 5.02 -20.72 -5.33
CA VAL A 48 5.65 -20.36 -6.60
C VAL A 48 6.60 -19.18 -6.44
N ARG A 49 7.64 -19.12 -7.27
CA ARG A 49 8.59 -18.00 -7.29
C ARG A 49 7.91 -16.69 -7.72
N ILE A 50 8.28 -15.62 -7.06
CA ILE A 50 7.84 -14.25 -7.38
C ILE A 50 8.98 -13.55 -8.12
N PHE A 51 8.68 -13.01 -9.30
CA PHE A 51 9.59 -12.15 -10.05
C PHE A 51 9.12 -10.70 -9.93
N TYR A 52 10.03 -9.81 -9.56
CA TYR A 52 9.73 -8.38 -9.39
C TYR A 52 10.34 -7.58 -10.54
N GLU A 53 9.51 -6.78 -11.19
CA GLU A 53 9.92 -5.86 -12.25
C GLU A 53 9.49 -4.44 -11.86
N ASN A 54 10.47 -3.55 -11.65
CA ASN A 54 10.19 -2.17 -11.31
C ASN A 54 9.90 -1.35 -12.58
N ARG A 55 8.73 -0.71 -12.63
CA ARG A 55 8.30 0.16 -13.72
C ARG A 55 8.00 1.56 -13.18
N LEU A 56 8.81 2.53 -13.58
CA LEU A 56 8.67 3.93 -13.16
C LEU A 56 7.89 4.73 -14.21
N ALA A 57 6.64 5.07 -13.93
CA ALA A 57 5.94 6.13 -14.67
C ALA A 57 6.47 7.48 -14.18
N LYS A 58 7.23 8.20 -15.03
CA LYS A 58 7.75 9.53 -14.69
C LYS A 58 6.58 10.48 -14.40
N ILE A 59 6.48 10.91 -13.15
CA ILE A 59 5.63 12.01 -12.73
C ILE A 59 6.32 13.28 -13.25
N THR A 60 5.94 13.73 -14.44
CA THR A 60 6.35 15.06 -14.88
C THR A 60 5.25 16.00 -14.43
N LEU A 61 5.28 16.41 -13.17
CA LEU A 61 4.52 17.58 -12.74
C LEU A 61 5.16 18.75 -13.49
N LYS A 62 4.47 19.29 -14.49
CA LYS A 62 4.84 20.61 -14.96
C LYS A 62 4.68 21.56 -13.77
N GLU A 63 5.64 22.45 -13.56
CA GLU A 63 5.61 23.40 -12.44
C GLU A 63 4.29 24.18 -12.37
N GLU A 64 3.66 24.38 -13.53
CA GLU A 64 2.33 24.98 -13.73
C GLU A 64 1.19 24.15 -13.08
N GLU A 65 1.23 22.82 -13.14
CA GLU A 65 0.20 21.93 -12.57
C GLU A 65 0.32 21.82 -11.04
N GLU A 66 1.53 21.99 -10.48
CA GLU A 66 1.71 22.10 -9.03
C GLU A 66 1.12 23.40 -8.46
N GLU A 67 1.15 24.51 -9.21
CA GLU A 67 0.58 25.79 -8.79
C GLU A 67 -0.94 25.82 -8.88
N GLU A 68 -1.56 25.07 -9.80
CA GLU A 68 -3.02 24.96 -9.92
C GLU A 68 -3.65 23.97 -8.94
N GLU A 69 -3.00 22.84 -8.65
CA GLU A 69 -3.55 21.80 -7.78
C GLU A 69 -3.40 22.11 -6.28
N LYS A 70 -2.33 22.82 -5.87
CA LYS A 70 -2.13 23.26 -4.47
C LYS A 70 -3.32 24.04 -3.90
N PRO A 71 -3.80 25.14 -4.53
CA PRO A 71 -4.90 25.92 -3.99
C PRO A 71 -6.23 25.16 -3.99
N ARG A 72 -6.43 24.19 -4.88
CA ARG A 72 -7.65 23.35 -4.88
C ARG A 72 -7.68 22.39 -3.69
N VAL A 73 -6.57 21.73 -3.41
CA VAL A 73 -6.44 20.81 -2.28
C VAL A 73 -6.50 21.58 -0.95
N ASP A 74 -5.88 22.77 -0.89
CA ASP A 74 -5.92 23.63 0.29
C ASP A 74 -7.32 24.21 0.54
N ALA A 75 -8.08 24.60 -0.51
CA ALA A 75 -9.45 25.10 -0.38
C ALA A 75 -10.45 24.01 0.05
N GLU A 76 -10.36 22.80 -0.53
CA GLU A 76 -11.18 21.65 -0.11
C GLU A 76 -10.88 21.28 1.36
N PHE A 77 -9.65 21.53 1.82
CA PHE A 77 -9.25 21.34 3.21
C PHE A 77 -9.74 22.46 4.15
N GLU A 78 -9.64 23.73 3.76
CA GLU A 78 -10.17 24.86 4.56
C GLU A 78 -11.68 24.71 4.79
N GLU A 79 -12.45 24.35 3.75
CA GLU A 79 -13.89 24.09 3.87
C GLU A 79 -14.19 22.90 4.81
N LEU A 80 -13.35 21.87 4.81
CA LEU A 80 -13.49 20.69 5.68
C LEU A 80 -13.00 20.92 7.12
N THR A 81 -12.23 21.99 7.38
CA THR A 81 -11.57 22.25 8.68
C THR A 81 -12.03 23.53 9.37
N GLU A 82 -12.98 24.27 8.79
CA GLU A 82 -13.68 25.37 9.48
C GLU A 82 -14.38 24.86 10.75
N GLY A 83 -13.67 24.88 11.88
CA GLY A 83 -14.21 24.63 13.22
C GLY A 83 -13.46 23.64 14.12
N GLU A 84 -12.40 22.96 13.66
CA GLU A 84 -11.68 21.97 14.48
C GLU A 84 -10.20 22.31 14.69
N GLU A 85 -9.71 22.25 15.93
CA GLU A 85 -8.30 22.43 16.27
C GLU A 85 -7.39 21.48 15.47
N THR A 86 -6.25 22.00 15.00
CA THR A 86 -5.36 21.34 14.04
C THR A 86 -4.63 20.13 14.62
N THR A 87 -5.30 18.97 14.62
CA THR A 87 -4.72 17.71 15.11
C THR A 87 -3.73 17.10 14.10
N SER A 88 -2.78 16.30 14.58
CA SER A 88 -1.86 15.49 13.73
C SER A 88 -2.60 14.66 12.66
N SER A 89 -3.84 14.27 12.94
CA SER A 89 -4.75 13.58 12.02
C SER A 89 -5.05 14.41 10.76
N GLN A 90 -5.28 15.72 10.90
CA GLN A 90 -5.58 16.61 9.77
C GLN A 90 -4.36 16.79 8.85
N GLN A 91 -3.15 16.90 9.40
CA GLN A 91 -1.93 16.95 8.60
C GLN A 91 -1.70 15.66 7.79
N LEU A 92 -2.04 14.50 8.37
CA LEU A 92 -1.96 13.23 7.66
C LEU A 92 -2.97 13.16 6.51
N LYS A 93 -4.20 13.64 6.73
CA LYS A 93 -5.23 13.74 5.69
C LYS A 93 -4.81 14.65 4.54
N ALA A 94 -4.24 15.83 4.83
CA ALA A 94 -3.76 16.75 3.80
C ALA A 94 -2.64 16.13 2.94
N LYS A 95 -1.66 15.48 3.59
CA LYS A 95 -0.60 14.74 2.87
C LYS A 95 -1.18 13.62 2.00
N TRP A 96 -2.18 12.90 2.51
CA TRP A 96 -2.85 11.83 1.78
C TRP A 96 -3.61 12.35 0.56
N ALA A 97 -4.40 13.42 0.72
CA ALA A 97 -5.14 14.05 -0.37
C ALA A 97 -4.21 14.57 -1.47
N ARG A 98 -3.10 15.22 -1.10
CA ARG A 98 -2.08 15.68 -2.06
C ARG A 98 -1.44 14.52 -2.83
N LEU A 99 -1.10 13.42 -2.13
CA LEU A 99 -0.57 12.23 -2.79
C LEU A 99 -1.60 11.59 -3.72
N GLU A 100 -2.87 11.52 -3.30
CA GLU A 100 -3.97 10.99 -4.10
C GLU A 100 -4.18 11.80 -5.38
N ALA A 101 -4.13 13.13 -5.32
CA ALA A 101 -4.23 14.01 -6.48
C ALA A 101 -3.07 13.77 -7.49
N ILE A 102 -1.83 13.68 -6.98
CA ILE A 102 -0.65 13.43 -7.83
C ILE A 102 -0.70 12.04 -8.46
N VAL A 103 -1.04 11.01 -7.68
CA VAL A 103 -1.13 9.63 -8.18
C VAL A 103 -2.30 9.46 -9.14
N GLY A 104 -3.41 10.13 -8.87
CA GLY A 104 -4.66 10.11 -9.63
C GLY A 104 -4.71 11.06 -10.83
N ASN A 105 -3.63 11.77 -11.16
CA ASN A 105 -3.55 12.61 -12.35
C ASN A 105 -3.91 11.80 -13.61
N GLU A 106 -4.88 12.28 -14.37
CA GLU A 106 -5.48 11.52 -15.48
C GLU A 106 -4.45 11.14 -16.56
N HIS A 107 -3.57 12.07 -16.93
CA HIS A 107 -2.52 11.81 -17.92
C HIS A 107 -1.57 10.70 -17.45
N ARG A 108 -1.19 10.71 -16.16
CA ARG A 108 -0.39 9.65 -15.57
C ARG A 108 -1.11 8.30 -15.57
N LEU A 109 -2.40 8.28 -15.23
CA LEU A 109 -3.20 7.05 -15.22
C LEU A 109 -3.32 6.45 -16.61
N GLN A 110 -3.50 7.26 -17.66
CA GLN A 110 -3.53 6.79 -19.04
C GLN A 110 -2.21 6.13 -19.47
N LEU A 111 -1.06 6.73 -19.10
CA LEU A 111 0.26 6.15 -19.37
C LEU A 111 0.46 4.80 -18.68
N ILE A 112 0.04 4.70 -17.41
CA ILE A 112 0.15 3.46 -16.63
C ILE A 112 -0.79 2.39 -17.19
N ALA A 113 -2.03 2.74 -17.53
CA ALA A 113 -2.99 1.81 -18.10
C ALA A 113 -2.49 1.23 -19.43
N ALA A 114 -1.93 2.08 -20.30
CA ALA A 114 -1.35 1.65 -21.57
C ALA A 114 -0.17 0.68 -21.36
N ASP A 115 0.71 0.96 -20.39
CA ASP A 115 1.82 0.07 -20.05
C ASP A 115 1.34 -1.28 -19.49
N ILE A 116 0.35 -1.26 -18.59
CA ILE A 116 -0.24 -2.48 -18.01
C ILE A 116 -0.84 -3.37 -19.10
N VAL A 117 -1.62 -2.80 -20.01
CA VAL A 117 -2.25 -3.55 -21.11
C VAL A 117 -1.17 -4.14 -22.01
N ASN A 118 -0.20 -3.33 -22.45
CA ASN A 118 0.88 -3.80 -23.30
C ASN A 118 1.68 -4.95 -22.65
N HIS A 119 2.04 -4.80 -21.38
CA HIS A 119 2.76 -5.83 -20.64
C HIS A 119 1.93 -7.11 -20.45
N PHE A 120 0.63 -6.98 -20.17
CA PHE A 120 -0.26 -8.14 -19.99
C PHE A 120 -0.46 -8.92 -21.30
N GLU A 121 -0.65 -8.24 -22.43
CA GLU A 121 -0.79 -8.87 -23.75
C GLU A 121 0.50 -9.60 -24.16
N GLN A 122 1.67 -8.96 -24.04
CA GLN A 122 2.97 -9.59 -24.33
C GLN A 122 3.21 -10.84 -23.46
N ARG A 123 2.76 -10.80 -22.21
CA ARG A 123 2.86 -11.96 -21.32
C ARG A 123 1.94 -13.09 -21.76
N ASN A 124 0.70 -12.78 -22.14
CA ASN A 124 -0.28 -13.79 -22.56
C ASN A 124 0.12 -14.54 -23.83
N GLU A 125 0.93 -13.93 -24.71
CA GLU A 125 1.50 -14.64 -25.87
C GLU A 125 2.34 -15.86 -25.48
N ILE A 126 2.91 -15.87 -24.28
CA ILE A 126 3.78 -16.94 -23.77
C ILE A 126 3.04 -17.80 -22.75
N LEU A 127 2.24 -17.19 -21.88
CA LEU A 127 1.58 -17.86 -20.78
C LEU A 127 0.25 -17.19 -20.44
N ASP A 128 -0.86 -17.89 -20.69
CA ASP A 128 -2.19 -17.46 -20.28
C ASP A 128 -2.26 -17.26 -18.76
N GLY A 129 -2.89 -16.16 -18.34
CA GLY A 129 -3.03 -15.83 -16.93
C GLY A 129 -4.10 -14.79 -16.64
N LYS A 130 -4.17 -14.42 -15.36
CA LYS A 130 -5.03 -13.34 -14.86
C LYS A 130 -4.15 -12.26 -14.25
N GLY A 131 -4.60 -11.01 -14.38
CA GLY A 131 -4.00 -9.85 -13.73
C GLY A 131 -4.85 -9.37 -12.55
N MET A 132 -4.19 -8.78 -11.56
CA MET A 132 -4.83 -8.00 -10.50
C MET A 132 -4.11 -6.66 -10.40
N ILE A 133 -4.88 -5.57 -10.40
CA ILE A 133 -4.36 -4.21 -10.23
C ILE A 133 -4.79 -3.72 -8.86
N VAL A 134 -3.84 -3.22 -8.07
CA VAL A 134 -4.09 -2.63 -6.75
C VAL A 134 -3.81 -1.14 -6.85
N CYS A 135 -4.85 -0.32 -6.70
CA CYS A 135 -4.74 1.14 -6.74
C CYS A 135 -4.70 1.74 -5.33
N MET A 136 -4.19 2.96 -5.22
CA MET A 136 -4.01 3.66 -3.95
C MET A 136 -5.34 4.01 -3.26
N SER A 137 -6.38 4.33 -4.04
CA SER A 137 -7.70 4.68 -3.50
C SER A 137 -8.82 4.24 -4.46
N ARG A 138 -10.06 4.25 -3.96
CA ARG A 138 -11.25 3.97 -4.79
C ARG A 138 -11.49 5.03 -5.87
N ARG A 139 -11.08 6.29 -5.66
CA ARG A 139 -11.26 7.37 -6.64
C ARG A 139 -10.35 7.19 -7.86
N ILE A 140 -9.22 6.50 -7.69
CA ILE A 140 -8.21 6.29 -8.72
C ILE A 140 -8.51 5.09 -9.64
N CYS A 141 -9.27 4.09 -9.19
CA CYS A 141 -9.36 2.76 -9.85
C CYS A 141 -10.21 2.66 -11.15
#